data_AF-A0A3D4F8W5-F1
#
_entry.id   AF-A0A3D4F8W5-F1
#
_cell.length_a   1.000
_cell.length_b   1.000
_cell.length_c   1.000
_cell.angle_alpha   90.00
_cell.angle_beta   90.00
_cell.angle_gamma   90.00
#
_symmetry.space_group_name_H-M   'P 1'
#
loop_
_entity.id
_entity.type
_entity.pdbx_description
1 polymer ?
#
loop_
_entity_poly.entity_id
_entity_poly.type
_entity_poly.pdbx_seq_one_letter_code
_entity_poly.pdbx_strand_id
1 'polypeptide(L)'
;MKTFRSKQSGFTLIELLVVIAIIAILAGMLLPALSRAKGKAHTTRCFNNLRQMGIGVQLYAMDHEDSVPGDTFGGGYFFANLLAPYIDRAIDPSHVAAPLEVFIGRVP
;
A
#
# COMPACT_ATOMS: atom_id res chain seq x y z
N MET A 1 27.31 16.32 -56.77
CA MET A 1 26.81 16.06 -55.40
C MET A 1 25.39 15.48 -55.50
N LYS A 2 25.21 14.16 -55.45
CA LYS A 2 23.87 13.54 -55.54
C LYS A 2 23.30 13.44 -54.13
N THR A 3 22.39 14.34 -53.77
CA THR A 3 21.75 14.37 -52.45
C THR A 3 20.65 13.30 -52.39
N PHE A 4 20.86 12.25 -51.59
CA PHE A 4 19.84 11.25 -51.30
C PHE A 4 18.72 11.90 -50.47
N ARG A 5 17.61 12.29 -51.11
CA ARG A 5 16.38 12.59 -50.38
C ARG A 5 15.85 11.28 -49.79
N SER A 6 15.97 11.10 -48.48
CA SER A 6 15.27 10.01 -47.79
C SER A 6 13.77 10.25 -47.94
N LYS A 7 13.05 9.34 -48.59
CA LYS A 7 11.59 9.26 -48.49
C LYS A 7 11.26 9.07 -47.02
N GLN A 8 10.87 10.14 -46.33
CA GLN A 8 10.22 10.00 -45.03
C GLN A 8 8.84 9.39 -45.31
N SER A 9 8.65 8.10 -44.99
CA SER A 9 7.32 7.50 -44.98
C SER A 9 6.53 8.13 -43.85
N GLY A 10 5.51 8.92 -44.18
CA GLY A 10 4.55 9.39 -43.19
C GLY A 10 3.72 8.21 -42.68
N PHE A 11 3.51 8.15 -41.36
CA PHE A 11 2.57 7.22 -40.75
C PHE A 11 1.18 7.49 -41.30
N THR A 12 0.50 6.46 -41.77
CA THR A 12 -0.90 6.61 -42.19
C THR A 12 -1.76 6.74 -40.94
N LEU A 13 -2.78 7.62 -40.97
CA LEU A 13 -3.69 7.79 -39.83
C LEU A 13 -4.37 6.46 -39.43
N ILE A 14 -4.56 5.56 -40.40
CA ILE A 14 -5.14 4.23 -40.19
C ILE A 14 -4.20 3.28 -39.43
N GLU A 15 -2.88 3.35 -39.66
CA GLU A 15 -1.90 2.56 -38.90
C GLU A 15 -1.89 2.94 -37.42
N LEU A 16 -2.05 4.22 -37.09
CA LEU A 16 -2.13 4.66 -35.70
C LEU A 16 -3.49 4.29 -35.08
N LEU A 17 -4.58 4.42 -35.86
CA LEU A 17 -5.94 4.10 -35.42
C LEU A 17 -6.12 2.61 -35.05
N VAL A 18 -5.58 1.68 -35.85
CA VAL A 18 -5.73 0.25 -35.57
C VAL A 18 -4.97 -0.16 -34.31
N VAL A 19 -3.82 0.46 -34.03
CA VAL A 19 -3.00 0.15 -32.85
C VAL A 19 -3.73 0.56 -31.57
N ILE A 20 -4.27 1.78 -31.52
CA ILE A 20 -5.03 2.22 -30.34
C ILE A 20 -6.32 1.40 -30.16
N ALA A 21 -6.94 0.92 -31.25
CA ALA A 21 -8.11 0.05 -31.19
C ALA A 21 -7.79 -1.29 -30.53
N ILE A 22 -6.66 -1.91 -30.91
CA ILE A 22 -6.20 -3.17 -30.29
C ILE A 22 -5.84 -2.94 -28.81
N ILE A 23 -5.12 -1.87 -28.49
CA ILE A 23 -4.78 -1.52 -27.09
C ILE A 23 -6.05 -1.33 -26.26
N ALA A 24 -7.07 -0.66 -26.80
CA ALA A 24 -8.34 -0.44 -26.09
C ALA A 24 -9.07 -1.75 -25.76
N ILE A 25 -9.10 -2.72 -26.70
CA ILE A 25 -9.70 -4.04 -26.47
C ILE A 25 -8.94 -4.79 -25.37
N LEU A 26 -7.61 -4.83 -25.45
CA LEU A 26 -6.77 -5.50 -24.46
C LEU A 26 -6.88 -4.83 -23.08
N ALA A 27 -6.81 -3.50 -23.02
CA ALA A 27 -6.95 -2.73 -21.78
C ALA A 27 -8.35 -2.92 -21.15
N GLY A 28 -9.40 -2.99 -21.97
CA GLY A 28 -10.77 -3.25 -21.52
C GLY A 28 -10.92 -4.56 -20.73
N MET A 29 -10.16 -5.60 -21.09
CA MET A 29 -10.12 -6.85 -20.34
C MET A 29 -9.22 -6.78 -19.09
N LEU A 30 -8.18 -5.94 -19.11
CA LEU A 30 -7.20 -5.81 -18.03
C LEU A 30 -7.69 -4.94 -16.85
N LEU A 31 -8.44 -3.87 -17.10
CA LEU A 31 -8.96 -2.98 -16.04
C LEU A 31 -9.77 -3.70 -14.93
N PRO A 32 -10.75 -4.57 -15.23
CA PRO A 32 -11.48 -5.29 -14.18
C PRO A 32 -10.64 -6.37 -13.48
N ALA A 33 -9.61 -6.90 -14.13
CA ALA A 33 -8.65 -7.82 -13.50
C ALA A 33 -7.72 -7.06 -12.54
N LEU A 34 -7.24 -5.88 -12.95
CA LEU A 34 -6.38 -5.02 -12.14
C LEU A 34 -7.09 -4.48 -10.89
N SER A 35 -8.37 -4.09 -11.02
CA SER A 35 -9.18 -3.67 -9.87
C SER A 35 -9.29 -4.77 -8.81
N ARG A 36 -9.54 -6.01 -9.24
CA ARG A 36 -9.58 -7.19 -8.35
C ARG A 36 -8.21 -7.52 -7.75
N ALA A 37 -7.14 -7.41 -8.54
CA ALA A 37 -5.77 -7.61 -8.06
C ALA A 37 -5.39 -6.58 -7.00
N LYS A 38 -5.75 -5.30 -7.18
CA LYS A 38 -5.55 -4.23 -6.20
C LYS A 38 -6.28 -4.52 -4.89
N GLY A 39 -7.55 -4.93 -4.95
CA GLY A 39 -8.31 -5.34 -3.77
C GLY A 39 -7.61 -6.46 -2.98
N LYS A 40 -7.17 -7.51 -3.68
CA LYS A 40 -6.39 -8.60 -3.07
C LYS A 40 -5.06 -8.12 -2.48
N ALA A 41 -4.34 -7.23 -3.16
CA ALA A 41 -3.09 -6.65 -2.66
C ALA A 41 -3.31 -5.86 -1.35
N HIS A 42 -4.41 -5.12 -1.23
CA HIS A 42 -4.78 -4.45 0.03
C HIS A 42 -5.03 -5.46 1.15
N THR A 43 -5.77 -6.55 0.88
CA THR A 43 -6.00 -7.61 1.86
C THR A 43 -4.68 -8.29 2.28
N THR A 44 -3.82 -8.63 1.33
CA THR A 44 -2.50 -9.21 1.61
C THR A 44 -1.63 -8.27 2.43
N ARG A 45 -1.67 -6.96 2.16
CA ARG A 45 -0.97 -5.96 2.97
C ARG A 45 -1.50 -5.91 4.39
N CYS A 46 -2.82 -5.94 4.57
CA CYS A 46 -3.46 -5.98 5.89
C CYS A 46 -3.06 -7.25 6.66
N PHE A 47 -3.09 -8.40 6.00
CA PHE A 47 -2.68 -9.66 6.60
C PHE A 47 -1.20 -9.66 7.01
N ASN A 48 -0.32 -9.15 6.13
CA ASN A 48 1.10 -8.99 6.45
C ASN A 48 1.30 -8.02 7.62
N ASN A 49 0.51 -6.96 7.67
CA ASN A 49 0.54 -6.01 8.77
C ASN A 49 0.16 -6.65 10.11
N LEU A 50 -0.87 -7.49 10.13
CA LEU A 50 -1.30 -8.23 11.32
C LEU A 50 -0.25 -9.27 11.74
N ARG A 51 0.32 -9.98 10.76
CA ARG A 51 1.42 -10.93 11.01
C ARG A 51 2.61 -10.25 11.68
N GLN A 52 3.03 -9.08 11.19
CA GLN A 52 4.11 -8.30 11.80
C GLN A 52 3.80 -7.88 13.24
N MET A 53 2.55 -7.50 13.54
CA MET A 53 2.13 -7.19 14.91
C MET A 53 2.19 -8.43 15.81
N GLY A 54 1.71 -9.59 15.34
CA GLY A 54 1.79 -10.84 16.11
C GLY A 54 3.23 -11.26 16.42
N ILE A 55 4.14 -11.10 15.44
CA ILE A 55 5.57 -11.33 15.65
C ILE A 55 6.13 -10.36 16.69
N GLY A 56 5.80 -9.07 16.60
CA GLY A 56 6.24 -8.06 17.57
C GLY A 56 5.76 -8.38 18.99
N VAL A 57 4.51 -8.83 19.15
CA VAL A 57 3.94 -9.24 20.45
C VAL A 57 4.68 -10.46 21.01
N GLN A 58 4.97 -11.45 20.16
CA GLN A 58 5.75 -12.62 20.56
C GLN A 58 7.14 -12.23 21.06
N LEU A 59 7.84 -11.34 20.34
CA LEU A 59 9.17 -10.85 20.73
C LEU A 59 9.11 -10.08 22.05
N TYR A 60 8.11 -9.21 22.22
CA TYR A 60 7.89 -8.49 23.47
C TYR A 60 7.71 -9.45 24.65
N ALA A 61 6.88 -10.48 24.49
CA ALA A 61 6.59 -11.47 25.54
C ALA A 61 7.86 -12.25 25.94
N MET A 62 8.73 -12.59 24.97
CA MET A 62 10.02 -13.23 25.25
C MET A 62 10.93 -12.37 26.13
N ASP A 63 10.89 -11.05 25.95
CA ASP A 63 11.73 -10.12 26.72
C ASP A 63 11.11 -9.70 28.06
N HIS A 64 9.81 -9.95 28.28
CA HIS A 64 9.04 -9.49 29.44
C HIS A 64 8.30 -10.63 30.17
N GLU A 65 8.98 -11.75 30.42
CA GLU A 65 8.47 -12.86 31.26
C GLU A 65 7.09 -13.40 30.80
N ASP A 66 6.89 -13.55 29.50
CA ASP A 66 5.62 -13.96 28.87
C ASP A 66 4.44 -12.99 29.10
N SER A 67 4.71 -11.78 29.60
CA SER A 67 3.70 -10.73 29.71
C SER A 67 3.35 -10.19 28.33
N VAL A 68 2.05 -10.11 28.04
CA VAL A 68 1.55 -9.43 26.84
C VAL A 68 1.59 -7.91 27.01
N PRO A 69 1.77 -7.13 25.92
CA PRO A 69 1.69 -5.69 25.99
C PRO A 69 0.26 -5.29 26.37
N GLY A 70 0.11 -4.67 27.55
CA GLY A 70 -1.17 -4.22 28.07
C GLY A 70 -1.49 -2.78 27.68
N ASP A 71 -2.75 -2.51 27.34
CA ASP A 71 -3.23 -1.15 27.14
C ASP A 71 -3.60 -0.52 28.49
N THR A 72 -2.71 0.29 29.05
CA THR A 72 -3.10 1.15 30.19
C THR A 72 -3.89 2.35 29.69
N PHE A 73 -5.22 2.30 29.85
CA PHE A 73 -6.13 3.46 29.71
C PHE A 73 -5.78 4.53 30.75
N GLY A 74 -4.76 5.35 30.48
CA GLY A 74 -4.33 6.43 31.37
C GLY A 74 -2.82 6.65 31.46
N GLY A 75 -2.00 5.79 30.84
CA GLY A 75 -0.55 5.79 31.01
C GLY A 75 0.29 6.16 29.79
N GLY A 76 -0.28 6.73 28.71
CA GLY A 76 0.47 7.18 27.52
C GLY A 76 1.16 6.11 26.66
N TYR A 77 1.37 4.90 27.19
CA TYR A 77 1.89 3.75 26.44
C TYR A 77 0.73 3.04 25.77
N PHE A 78 0.41 3.47 24.55
CA PHE A 78 -0.43 2.71 23.64
C PHE A 78 0.31 1.43 23.23
N PHE A 79 -0.38 0.29 23.05
CA PHE A 79 0.18 -0.98 22.55
C PHE A 79 1.20 -0.79 21.41
N ALA A 80 0.94 0.15 20.49
CA ALA A 80 1.85 0.41 19.36
C ALA A 80 3.17 1.09 19.77
N ASN A 81 3.19 1.90 20.84
CA ASN A 81 4.42 2.50 21.37
C ASN A 81 5.29 1.47 22.08
N LEU A 82 4.67 0.52 22.80
CA LEU A 82 5.36 -0.54 23.50
C LEU A 82 6.01 -1.55 22.53
N LEU A 83 5.35 -1.76 21.39
CA LEU A 83 5.81 -2.65 20.33
C LEU A 83 6.66 -1.98 19.27
N ALA A 84 6.74 -0.65 19.25
CA ALA A 84 7.55 0.13 18.31
C ALA A 84 8.99 -0.40 18.13
N PRO A 85 9.74 -0.81 19.18
CA PRO A 85 11.08 -1.38 18.98
C PRO A 85 11.10 -2.79 18.37
N TYR A 86 9.97 -3.51 18.38
CA TYR A 86 9.85 -4.89 17.88
C TYR A 86 9.17 -4.99 16.51
N ILE A 87 8.59 -3.90 16.00
CA ILE A 87 7.93 -3.85 14.70
C ILE A 87 8.73 -2.95 13.75
N ASP A 88 9.04 -3.47 12.56
CA ASP A 88 9.67 -2.71 11.46
C ASP A 88 8.65 -1.78 10.78
N ARG A 89 7.95 -0.97 11.59
CA ARG A 89 7.24 0.20 11.11
C ARG A 89 7.95 1.40 11.66
N ALA A 90 8.52 2.21 10.78
CA ALA A 90 8.66 3.63 11.04
C ALA A 90 7.27 4.16 11.40
N ILE A 91 6.98 4.17 12.69
CA ILE A 91 5.87 4.92 13.25
C ILE A 91 6.24 6.37 12.93
N ASP A 92 5.62 6.91 11.88
CA ASP A 92 5.69 8.33 11.61
C ASP A 92 5.24 9.04 12.91
N PRO A 93 6.09 9.86 13.55
CA PRO A 93 5.78 10.46 14.85
C PRO A 93 4.53 11.35 14.83
N SER A 94 3.99 11.67 13.65
CA SER A 94 2.70 12.34 13.47
C SER A 94 1.46 11.49 13.80
N HIS A 95 1.58 10.16 13.91
CA HIS A 95 0.47 9.26 14.24
C HIS A 95 0.41 8.85 15.72
N VAL A 96 1.48 9.06 16.50
CA VAL A 96 1.49 8.85 17.97
C VAL A 96 0.92 10.05 18.71
N ALA A 97 0.95 11.23 18.07
CA ALA A 97 0.38 12.48 18.57
C ALA A 97 -0.88 12.89 17.81
N ALA A 98 -1.71 11.93 17.35
CA ALA A 98 -3.07 12.29 17.00
C ALA A 98 -3.76 12.76 18.29
N PRO A 99 -4.16 14.04 18.41
CA PRO A 99 -4.93 14.49 19.55
C PRO A 99 -6.19 13.62 19.65
N LEU A 100 -6.74 13.48 20.86
CA LEU A 100 -8.00 12.79 21.19
C LEU A 100 -9.22 13.14 20.28
N GLU A 101 -9.08 14.12 19.39
CA GLU A 101 -10.06 14.61 18.41
C GLU A 101 -10.34 13.64 17.24
N VAL A 102 -9.42 12.74 16.87
CA VAL A 102 -9.59 11.89 15.66
C VAL A 102 -10.55 10.70 15.91
N PHE A 103 -10.84 10.34 17.16
CA PHE A 103 -11.67 9.16 17.48
C PHE A 103 -13.18 9.45 17.61
N ILE A 104 -13.61 10.72 17.70
CA ILE A 104 -15.04 11.11 17.84
C ILE A 104 -15.62 11.67 16.52
N GLY A 105 -15.10 11.26 15.36
CA GLY A 105 -15.33 12.04 14.14
C GLY A 105 -15.52 11.30 12.83
N ARG A 106 -15.92 10.02 12.79
CA ARG A 106 -16.53 9.45 11.57
C ARG A 106 -17.21 8.09 11.77
N VAL A 107 -18.46 8.11 12.17
CA VAL A 107 -19.47 7.09 11.81
C VAL A 107 -20.69 7.91 11.36
N PRO A 108 -21.37 7.54 10.25
CA PRO A 108 -22.49 8.32 9.72
C PRO A 108 -23.59 8.59 10.76
#